data_AF-A0A2N3DKN8-F1
#
_entry.id   AF-A0A2N3DKN8-F1
#
_cell.length_a   1.000
_cell.length_b   1.000
_cell.length_c   1.000
_cell.angle_alpha   90.00
_cell.angle_beta   90.00
_cell.angle_gamma   90.00
#
_symmetry.space_group_name_H-M   'P 1'
#
loop_
_entity.id
_entity.type
_entity.pdbx_description
1 polymer ?
#
loop_
_entity_poly.entity_id
_entity_poly.type
_entity_poly.pdbx_seq_one_letter_code
_entity_poly.pdbx_strand_id
1 'polypeptide(L)'
;RLLVQVAEGGMFAFLLYWLRSLAPDYPENGAANIFSMVLVCAVPLSLLLGRWSDRHARPILPLVACALLCSAGMLVMAAAGTLEMAVAGYVLFGLAAAIFLALHSGQTLRVLPAPQHRGRDLGLFNLTNTVPGMVMPWLTVLLVPSFGYSALFVLFATLSLMSAALLTAVMRRA
;
A
#
# COMPACT_ATOMS: atom_id res chain seq x y z
N ARG A 1 1.14 -6.00 -7.44
CA ARG A 1 1.76 -4.68 -7.16
C ARG A 1 0.85 -3.49 -7.46
N LEU A 2 0.43 -3.30 -8.72
CA LEU A 2 -0.29 -2.10 -9.17
C LEU A 2 -1.45 -1.70 -8.24
N LEU A 3 -2.35 -2.64 -7.91
CA LEU A 3 -3.52 -2.35 -7.07
C LEU A 3 -3.17 -1.80 -5.67
N VAL A 4 -2.10 -2.32 -5.05
CA VAL A 4 -1.61 -1.81 -3.75
C VAL A 4 -0.91 -0.47 -3.93
N GLN A 5 -0.17 -0.26 -5.02
CA GLN A 5 0.46 1.04 -5.32
C GLN A 5 -0.58 2.14 -5.60
N VAL A 6 -1.71 1.78 -6.21
CA VAL A 6 -2.85 2.68 -6.39
C VAL A 6 -3.39 3.13 -5.02
N ALA A 7 -3.54 2.21 -4.07
CA ALA A 7 -3.94 2.57 -2.70
C ALA A 7 -2.89 3.41 -1.94
N GLU A 8 -1.60 3.10 -2.11
CA GLU A 8 -0.47 3.77 -1.44
C GLU A 8 -0.21 5.17 -1.96
N GLY A 9 -0.09 5.33 -3.28
CA GLY A 9 0.17 6.62 -3.90
C GLY A 9 -0.94 7.64 -3.63
N GLY A 10 -2.18 7.16 -3.42
CA GLY A 10 -3.29 7.98 -2.96
C GLY A 10 -3.00 8.55 -1.58
N MET A 11 -2.75 7.69 -0.58
CA MET A 11 -2.54 8.15 0.79
C MET A 11 -1.42 9.16 0.92
N PHE A 12 -0.30 8.94 0.23
CA PHE A 12 0.83 9.85 0.32
C PHE A 12 0.44 11.30 -0.07
N ALA A 13 -0.43 11.44 -1.08
CA ALA A 13 -0.83 12.74 -1.59
C ALA A 13 -1.85 13.49 -0.71
N PHE A 14 -2.73 12.78 0.02
CA PHE A 14 -3.85 13.42 0.71
C PHE A 14 -4.01 13.12 2.20
N LEU A 15 -3.12 12.33 2.81
CA LEU A 15 -3.20 11.98 4.24
C LEU A 15 -3.37 13.22 5.13
N LEU A 16 -2.56 14.27 4.92
CA LEU A 16 -2.66 15.49 5.72
C LEU A 16 -4.03 16.17 5.57
N TYR A 17 -4.53 16.27 4.34
CA TYR A 17 -5.85 16.87 4.07
C TYR A 17 -6.97 16.08 4.72
N TRP A 18 -6.87 14.75 4.72
CA TRP A 18 -7.84 13.91 5.41
C TRP A 18 -7.74 14.03 6.93
N LEU A 19 -6.55 14.01 7.52
CA LEU A 19 -6.38 14.22 8.97
C LEU A 19 -6.91 15.59 9.39
N ARG A 20 -6.69 16.63 8.59
CA ARG A 20 -7.25 17.97 8.82
C ARG A 20 -8.77 18.03 8.66
N SER A 21 -9.37 17.15 7.86
CA SER A 21 -10.83 17.03 7.80
C SER A 21 -11.45 16.49 9.10
N LEU A 22 -10.66 15.77 9.91
CA LEU A 22 -11.06 15.29 11.24
C LEU A 22 -10.64 16.24 12.37
N ALA A 23 -9.47 16.88 12.24
CA ALA A 23 -8.90 17.80 13.21
C ALA A 23 -8.28 19.02 12.47
N PRO A 24 -9.01 20.13 12.31
CA PRO A 24 -8.57 21.26 11.48
C PRO A 24 -7.19 21.82 11.83
N ASP A 25 -6.82 21.83 13.12
CA ASP A 25 -5.54 22.33 13.62
C ASP A 25 -4.41 21.28 13.58
N TYR A 26 -4.61 20.15 12.89
CA TYR A 26 -3.58 19.10 12.82
C TYR A 26 -2.29 19.63 12.14
N PRO A 27 -1.13 19.45 12.77
CA PRO A 27 0.11 20.10 12.36
C PRO A 27 0.67 19.50 11.06
N GLU A 28 1.34 20.33 10.27
CA GLU A 28 1.88 19.94 8.95
C GLU A 28 2.92 18.83 9.05
N ASN A 29 3.74 18.87 10.10
CA ASN A 29 4.74 17.85 10.37
C ASN A 29 4.12 16.54 10.90
N GLY A 30 2.85 16.52 11.32
CA GLY A 30 2.21 15.34 11.90
C GLY A 30 2.15 14.17 10.92
N ALA A 31 1.70 14.42 9.68
CA ALA A 31 1.67 13.41 8.63
C ALA A 31 3.08 12.89 8.29
N ALA A 32 4.06 13.78 8.20
CA ALA A 32 5.46 13.43 7.93
C ALA A 32 6.07 12.60 9.07
N ASN A 33 5.76 12.92 10.33
CA ASN A 33 6.22 12.18 11.51
C ASN A 33 5.64 10.76 11.53
N ILE A 34 4.34 10.60 11.25
CA ILE A 34 3.72 9.27 11.17
C ILE A 34 4.32 8.46 10.03
N PHE A 35 4.52 9.07 8.86
CA PHE A 35 5.16 8.39 7.73
C PHE A 35 6.59 7.96 8.05
N SER A 36 7.37 8.82 8.70
CA SER A 36 8.73 8.52 9.15
C SER A 36 8.76 7.34 10.12
N MET A 37 7.85 7.33 11.10
CA MET A 37 7.70 6.22 12.03
C MET A 37 7.37 4.91 11.31
N VAL A 38 6.41 4.95 10.37
CA VAL A 38 6.04 3.79 9.54
C VAL A 38 7.27 3.24 8.80
N LEU A 39 8.05 4.09 8.16
CA LEU A 39 9.26 3.67 7.42
C LEU A 39 10.31 3.06 8.35
N VAL A 40 10.62 3.71 9.48
CA VAL A 40 11.59 3.22 10.47
C VAL A 40 11.21 1.83 10.98
N CYS A 41 9.91 1.58 11.21
CA CYS A 41 9.42 0.26 11.60
C CYS A 41 9.36 -0.74 10.42
N ALA A 42 9.00 -0.29 9.23
CA ALA A 42 8.83 -1.14 8.05
C ALA A 42 10.14 -1.78 7.59
N VAL A 43 11.25 -1.06 7.66
CA VAL A 43 12.56 -1.54 7.20
C VAL A 43 12.99 -2.84 7.91
N PRO A 44 13.13 -2.88 9.25
CA PRO A 44 13.52 -4.11 9.94
C PRO A 44 12.49 -5.23 9.77
N LEU A 45 11.18 -4.91 9.79
CA LEU A 45 10.13 -5.90 9.59
C LEU A 45 10.17 -6.53 8.19
N SER A 46 10.45 -5.73 7.16
CA SER A 46 10.61 -6.21 5.79
C SER A 46 11.79 -7.18 5.67
N LEU A 47 12.90 -6.88 6.35
CA LEU A 47 14.06 -7.77 6.41
C LEU A 47 13.73 -9.07 7.13
N LEU A 48 13.06 -9.00 8.28
CA LEU A 48 12.66 -10.19 9.06
C LEU A 48 11.69 -11.08 8.27
N LEU A 49 10.64 -10.49 7.69
CA LEU A 49 9.65 -11.22 6.89
C LEU A 49 10.23 -11.74 5.58
N GLY A 50 11.15 -11.00 4.94
CA GLY A 50 11.87 -11.46 3.76
C GLY A 50 12.75 -12.67 4.07
N ARG A 51 13.52 -12.62 5.16
CA ARG A 51 14.33 -13.76 5.62
C ARG A 51 13.45 -14.96 5.99
N TRP A 52 12.33 -14.73 6.67
CA TRP A 52 11.37 -15.78 6.99
C TRP A 52 10.81 -16.42 5.71
N SER A 53 10.38 -15.60 4.77
CA SER A 53 9.83 -16.01 3.47
C SER A 53 10.81 -16.88 2.68
N ASP A 54 12.07 -16.44 2.60
CA ASP A 54 13.13 -17.15 1.90
C ASP A 54 13.47 -18.49 2.57
N ARG A 55 13.55 -18.51 3.91
CA ARG A 55 13.83 -19.76 4.66
C ARG A 55 12.73 -20.80 4.53
N HIS A 56 11.47 -20.39 4.45
CA HIS A 56 10.34 -21.31 4.36
C HIS A 56 9.94 -21.61 2.92
N ALA A 57 10.62 -21.03 1.92
CA ALA A 57 10.26 -21.12 0.50
C ALA A 57 8.79 -20.72 0.23
N ARG A 58 8.28 -19.70 0.95
CA ARG A 58 6.90 -19.20 0.82
C ARG A 58 6.86 -17.74 0.35
N PRO A 59 7.34 -17.41 -0.88
CA PRO A 59 7.50 -16.03 -1.35
C PRO A 59 6.22 -15.21 -1.44
N ILE A 60 5.06 -15.86 -1.67
CA ILE A 60 3.80 -15.16 -1.91
C ILE A 60 2.95 -15.01 -0.64
N LEU A 61 3.13 -15.88 0.36
CA LEU A 61 2.29 -15.86 1.56
C LEU A 61 2.41 -14.54 2.35
N PRO A 62 3.61 -13.97 2.61
CA PRO A 62 3.71 -12.65 3.23
C PRO A 62 3.08 -11.53 2.40
N LEU A 63 3.12 -11.64 1.06
CA LEU A 63 2.50 -10.65 0.17
C LEU A 63 0.97 -10.67 0.31
N VAL A 64 0.37 -11.85 0.39
CA VAL A 64 -1.08 -12.00 0.66
C VAL A 64 -1.44 -11.38 2.01
N ALA A 65 -0.69 -11.74 3.06
CA ALA A 65 -0.93 -11.21 4.41
C ALA A 65 -0.84 -9.68 4.43
N CYS A 66 0.19 -9.09 3.83
CA CYS A 66 0.33 -7.64 3.76
C CYS A 66 -0.80 -6.98 2.95
N ALA A 67 -1.22 -7.58 1.83
CA ALA A 67 -2.34 -7.04 1.04
C ALA A 67 -3.67 -7.06 1.82
N LEU A 68 -3.91 -8.11 2.62
CA LEU A 68 -5.06 -8.17 3.53
C LEU A 68 -4.98 -7.11 4.64
N LEU A 69 -3.79 -6.92 5.24
CA LEU A 69 -3.57 -5.88 6.25
C LEU A 69 -3.72 -4.47 5.67
N CYS A 70 -3.30 -4.25 4.41
CA CYS A 70 -3.57 -3.00 3.71
C CYS A 70 -5.07 -2.73 3.60
N SER A 71 -5.84 -3.75 3.20
CA SER A 71 -7.30 -3.65 3.10
C SER A 71 -7.94 -3.36 4.47
N ALA A 72 -7.50 -4.05 5.52
CA ALA A 72 -7.96 -3.82 6.88
C ALA A 72 -7.65 -2.40 7.38
N GLY A 73 -6.42 -1.91 7.19
CA GLY A 73 -6.04 -0.55 7.56
C GLY A 73 -6.87 0.52 6.85
N MET A 74 -7.13 0.32 5.56
CA MET A 74 -8.01 1.18 4.77
C MET A 74 -9.46 1.17 5.28
N LEU A 75 -10.01 0.02 5.67
CA LEU A 75 -11.35 -0.06 6.26
C LEU A 75 -11.42 0.62 7.63
N VAL A 76 -10.36 0.53 8.44
CA VAL A 76 -10.25 1.28 9.70
C VAL A 76 -10.26 2.78 9.43
N MET A 77 -9.51 3.25 8.42
CA MET A 77 -9.53 4.67 8.02
C MET A 77 -10.91 5.08 7.49
N ALA A 78 -11.58 4.23 6.71
CA ALA A 78 -12.93 4.49 6.20
C ALA A 78 -13.97 4.73 7.29
N ALA A 79 -13.85 3.99 8.40
CA ALA A 79 -14.73 4.07 9.56
C ALA A 79 -14.24 5.04 10.65
N ALA A 80 -13.11 5.72 10.44
CA ALA A 80 -12.50 6.55 11.48
C ALA A 80 -13.33 7.82 11.74
N GLY A 81 -13.89 7.90 12.95
CA GLY A 81 -14.51 9.12 13.48
C GLY A 81 -13.60 9.95 14.38
N THR A 82 -12.41 9.44 14.71
CA THR A 82 -11.44 10.09 15.59
C THR A 82 -10.04 10.07 14.97
N LEU A 83 -9.21 11.03 15.40
CA LEU A 83 -7.82 11.13 14.94
C LEU A 83 -6.99 9.90 15.30
N GLU A 84 -7.20 9.32 16.49
CA GLU A 84 -6.49 8.12 16.93
C GLU A 84 -6.81 6.92 16.04
N MET A 85 -8.08 6.70 15.72
CA MET A 85 -8.51 5.62 14.83
C MET A 85 -7.97 5.83 13.41
N ALA A 86 -7.95 7.09 12.95
CA ALA A 86 -7.40 7.46 11.66
C ALA A 86 -5.89 7.15 11.56
N VAL A 87 -5.12 7.55 12.57
CA VAL A 87 -3.68 7.29 12.65
C VAL A 87 -3.40 5.80 12.78
N ALA A 88 -4.16 5.07 13.62
CA ALA A 88 -3.99 3.63 13.77
C ALA A 88 -4.24 2.88 12.45
N GLY A 89 -5.31 3.25 11.72
CA GLY A 89 -5.60 2.69 10.40
C GLY A 89 -4.49 2.97 9.39
N TYR A 90 -3.97 4.21 9.37
CA TYR A 90 -2.86 4.58 8.50
C TYR A 90 -1.56 3.85 8.85
N VAL A 91 -1.21 3.72 10.14
CA VAL A 91 0.00 2.99 10.56
C VAL A 91 -0.09 1.52 10.14
N LEU A 92 -1.25 0.88 10.34
CA LEU A 92 -1.49 -0.49 9.89
C LEU A 92 -1.33 -0.62 8.36
N PHE A 93 -2.00 0.25 7.62
CA PHE A 93 -1.94 0.28 6.16
C PHE A 93 -0.51 0.53 5.67
N GLY A 94 0.11 1.62 6.11
CA GLY A 94 1.41 2.08 5.63
C GLY A 94 2.52 1.08 5.93
N LEU A 95 2.49 0.45 7.12
CA LEU A 95 3.45 -0.59 7.47
C LEU A 95 3.31 -1.81 6.55
N ALA A 96 2.07 -2.28 6.34
CA ALA A 96 1.79 -3.39 5.46
C ALA A 96 2.14 -3.08 4.00
N ALA A 97 1.84 -1.88 3.51
CA ALA A 97 2.13 -1.44 2.16
C ALA A 97 3.64 -1.34 1.91
N ALA A 98 4.40 -0.77 2.84
CA ALA A 98 5.86 -0.67 2.73
C ALA A 98 6.52 -2.06 2.69
N ILE A 99 6.11 -2.97 3.59
CA ILE A 99 6.60 -4.35 3.60
C ILE A 99 6.21 -5.08 2.31
N PHE A 100 4.95 -4.96 1.88
CA PHE A 100 4.47 -5.54 0.63
C PHE A 100 5.32 -5.10 -0.56
N LEU A 101 5.57 -3.79 -0.67
CA LEU A 101 6.29 -3.22 -1.80
C LEU A 101 7.74 -3.69 -1.83
N ALA A 102 8.40 -3.73 -0.66
CA ALA A 102 9.76 -4.22 -0.52
C ALA A 102 9.89 -5.69 -0.93
N LEU A 103 9.06 -6.57 -0.35
CA LEU A 103 9.07 -8.01 -0.67
C LEU A 103 8.72 -8.27 -2.13
N HIS A 104 7.72 -7.57 -2.66
CA HIS A 104 7.29 -7.74 -4.05
C HIS A 104 8.39 -7.29 -5.03
N SER A 105 9.12 -6.21 -4.74
CA SER A 105 10.28 -5.80 -5.54
C SER A 105 11.33 -6.91 -5.60
N GLY A 106 11.66 -7.51 -4.45
CA GLY A 106 12.60 -8.63 -4.38
C GLY A 106 12.15 -9.84 -5.20
N GLN A 107 10.87 -10.22 -5.13
CA GLN A 107 10.34 -11.34 -5.93
C GLN A 107 10.31 -11.05 -7.43
N THR A 108 10.04 -9.80 -7.82
CA THR A 108 9.98 -9.41 -9.24
C THR A 108 11.32 -9.65 -9.93
N LEU A 109 12.43 -9.35 -9.24
CA LEU A 109 13.77 -9.56 -9.78
C LEU A 109 14.10 -11.04 -10.02
N ARG A 110 13.44 -11.96 -9.31
CA ARG A 110 13.65 -13.41 -9.46
C ARG A 110 12.91 -14.01 -10.66
N VAL A 111 11.83 -13.37 -11.12
CA VAL A 111 10.92 -13.90 -12.14
C VAL A 111 11.05 -13.20 -13.50
N LEU A 112 12.07 -12.35 -13.69
CA LEU A 112 12.31 -11.71 -14.97
C LEU A 112 12.66 -12.75 -16.05
N PRO A 113 11.93 -12.79 -17.18
CA PRO A 113 11.92 -13.93 -18.09
C PRO A 113 13.21 -14.09 -18.90
N ALA A 114 13.88 -13.00 -19.28
CA ALA A 114 15.07 -13.05 -20.15
C ALA A 114 16.16 -12.06 -19.73
N PRO A 115 17.43 -12.48 -19.55
CA PRO A 115 18.54 -11.60 -19.19
C PRO A 115 18.73 -10.42 -20.14
N GLN A 116 18.51 -10.62 -21.45
CA GLN A 116 18.73 -9.60 -22.49
C GLN A 116 17.68 -8.48 -22.44
N HIS A 117 16.50 -8.73 -21.86
CA HIS A 117 15.38 -7.78 -21.82
C HIS A 117 15.13 -7.17 -20.44
N ARG A 118 15.96 -7.49 -19.43
CA ARG A 118 15.73 -7.08 -18.02
C ARG A 118 15.50 -5.57 -17.87
N GLY A 119 16.24 -4.73 -18.59
CA GLY A 119 16.07 -3.27 -18.52
C GLY A 119 14.69 -2.83 -19.00
N ARG A 120 14.23 -3.35 -20.14
CA ARG A 120 12.90 -3.07 -20.69
C ARG A 120 11.80 -3.60 -19.77
N ASP A 121 11.94 -4.84 -19.32
CA ASP A 121 10.93 -5.52 -18.50
C ASP A 121 10.81 -4.84 -17.12
N LEU A 122 11.93 -4.41 -16.53
CA LEU A 122 11.94 -3.57 -15.33
C LEU A 122 11.34 -2.19 -15.58
N GLY A 123 11.59 -1.57 -16.74
CA GLY A 123 10.98 -0.31 -17.13
C GLY A 123 9.46 -0.41 -17.20
N LEU A 124 8.94 -1.43 -17.88
CA LEU A 124 7.50 -1.73 -17.93
C LEU A 124 6.93 -1.99 -16.55
N PHE A 125 7.63 -2.76 -15.72
CA PHE A 125 7.22 -3.01 -14.34
C PHE A 125 7.19 -1.73 -13.50
N ASN A 126 8.13 -0.81 -13.72
CA ASN A 126 8.20 0.45 -12.98
C ASN A 126 7.03 1.39 -13.29
N LEU A 127 6.34 1.21 -14.42
CA LEU A 127 5.07 1.90 -14.69
C LEU A 127 4.04 1.63 -13.60
N THR A 128 4.11 0.47 -12.92
CA THR A 128 3.23 0.20 -11.78
C THR A 128 3.46 1.10 -10.57
N ASN A 129 4.59 1.81 -10.50
CA ASN A 129 4.86 2.84 -9.51
C ASN A 129 4.47 4.25 -10.02
N THR A 130 4.66 4.52 -11.31
CA THR A 130 4.40 5.85 -11.90
C THR A 130 2.93 6.10 -12.22
N VAL A 131 2.24 5.13 -12.85
CA VAL A 131 0.84 5.26 -13.28
C VAL A 131 -0.10 5.65 -12.13
N PRO A 132 0.01 5.06 -10.93
CA PRO A 132 -0.80 5.47 -9.78
C PRO A 132 -0.75 6.98 -9.51
N GLY A 133 0.44 7.57 -9.51
CA GLY A 133 0.61 9.00 -9.22
C GLY A 133 -0.12 9.92 -10.21
N MET A 134 -0.38 9.46 -11.44
CA MET A 134 -1.14 10.21 -12.43
C MET A 134 -2.66 10.08 -12.24
N VAL A 135 -3.13 8.94 -11.72
CA VAL A 135 -4.57 8.63 -11.59
C VAL A 135 -5.14 9.14 -10.25
N MET A 136 -4.33 9.14 -9.20
CA MET A 136 -4.79 9.45 -7.84
C MET A 136 -5.43 10.82 -7.66
N PRO A 137 -4.83 11.94 -8.13
CA PRO A 137 -5.43 13.26 -7.95
C PRO A 137 -6.83 13.35 -8.53
N TRP A 138 -7.06 12.71 -9.69
CA TRP A 138 -8.37 12.67 -10.34
C TRP A 138 -9.40 11.89 -9.53
N LEU A 139 -9.03 10.71 -8.99
CA LEU A 139 -9.93 9.96 -8.13
C LEU A 139 -10.33 10.76 -6.89
N THR A 140 -9.37 11.44 -6.25
CA THR A 140 -9.65 12.28 -5.08
C THR A 140 -10.60 13.42 -5.42
N VAL A 141 -10.34 14.16 -6.50
CA VAL A 141 -11.18 15.30 -6.92
C VAL A 141 -12.59 14.86 -7.33
N LEU A 142 -12.74 13.68 -7.94
CA LEU A 142 -14.05 13.17 -8.36
C LEU A 142 -14.86 12.57 -7.20
N LEU A 143 -14.22 11.81 -6.31
CA LEU A 143 -14.92 11.08 -5.26
C LEU A 143 -15.14 11.91 -4.00
N VAL A 144 -14.12 12.62 -3.51
CA VAL A 144 -14.16 13.24 -2.17
C VAL A 144 -15.25 14.32 -2.04
N PRO A 145 -15.48 15.22 -3.02
CA PRO A 145 -16.53 16.23 -2.89
C PRO A 145 -17.95 15.66 -2.79
N SER A 146 -18.21 14.50 -3.41
CA SER A 146 -19.55 13.91 -3.49
C SER A 146 -19.79 12.80 -2.45
N PHE A 147 -18.75 12.04 -2.11
CA PHE A 147 -18.84 10.83 -1.28
C PHE A 147 -17.91 10.84 -0.06
N GLY A 148 -17.10 11.88 0.11
CA GLY A 148 -16.12 12.01 1.19
C GLY A 148 -14.93 11.05 1.06
N TYR A 149 -14.01 11.15 2.03
CA TYR A 149 -12.80 10.31 2.07
C TYR A 149 -13.12 8.84 2.34
N SER A 150 -14.20 8.52 3.06
CA SER A 150 -14.60 7.13 3.34
C SER A 150 -14.79 6.31 2.08
N ALA A 151 -15.40 6.87 1.02
CA ALA A 151 -15.55 6.17 -0.25
C ALA A 151 -14.20 5.87 -0.93
N LEU A 152 -13.24 6.79 -0.82
CA LEU A 152 -11.89 6.61 -1.35
C LEU A 152 -11.13 5.50 -0.61
N PHE A 153 -11.24 5.45 0.72
CA PHE A 153 -10.65 4.37 1.52
C PHE A 153 -11.30 3.01 1.24
N VAL A 154 -12.62 2.96 1.07
CA VAL A 154 -13.31 1.71 0.68
C VAL A 154 -12.82 1.24 -0.70
N LEU A 155 -12.71 2.14 -1.68
CA LEU A 155 -12.11 1.81 -2.97
C LEU A 155 -10.71 1.21 -2.80
N PHE A 156 -9.83 1.85 -2.02
CA PHE A 156 -8.48 1.35 -1.79
C PHE A 156 -8.46 0.01 -1.06
N ALA A 157 -9.33 -0.18 -0.08
CA ALA A 157 -9.53 -1.46 0.59
C ALA A 157 -9.92 -2.57 -0.40
N THR A 158 -10.84 -2.28 -1.33
CA THR A 158 -11.24 -3.26 -2.36
C THR A 158 -10.09 -3.60 -3.31
N LEU A 159 -9.30 -2.62 -3.74
CA LEU A 159 -8.14 -2.84 -4.61
C LEU A 159 -7.07 -3.68 -3.90
N SER A 160 -6.77 -3.39 -2.63
CA SER A 160 -5.86 -4.21 -1.82
C SER A 160 -6.38 -5.64 -1.64
N LEU A 161 -7.69 -5.82 -1.41
CA LEU A 161 -8.31 -7.13 -1.29
C LEU A 161 -8.25 -7.92 -2.62
N MET A 162 -8.50 -7.27 -3.76
CA MET A 162 -8.32 -7.85 -5.08
C MET A 162 -6.87 -8.27 -5.31
N SER A 163 -5.88 -7.49 -4.83
CA SER A 163 -4.48 -7.90 -4.88
C SER A 163 -4.22 -9.17 -4.08
N ALA A 164 -4.81 -9.31 -2.88
CA ALA A 164 -4.70 -10.53 -2.09
C ALA A 164 -5.35 -11.73 -2.80
N ALA A 165 -6.53 -11.54 -3.41
CA ALA A 165 -7.22 -12.57 -4.18
C ALA A 165 -6.38 -13.05 -5.39
N LEU A 166 -5.77 -12.12 -6.14
CA LEU A 166 -4.89 -12.48 -7.25
C LEU A 166 -3.65 -13.24 -6.80
N LEU A 167 -3.02 -12.80 -5.70
CA LEU A 167 -1.83 -13.47 -5.15
C LEU A 167 -2.15 -14.88 -4.62
N THR A 168 -3.29 -15.05 -3.95
CA THR A 168 -3.73 -16.39 -3.51
C THR A 168 -4.07 -17.30 -4.69
N ALA A 169 -4.64 -16.78 -5.77
CA ALA A 169 -4.87 -17.55 -6.98
C ALA A 169 -3.55 -18.02 -7.62
N VAL A 170 -2.51 -17.18 -7.62
CA VAL A 170 -1.16 -17.56 -8.06
C VAL A 170 -0.56 -18.63 -7.14
N MET A 171 -0.69 -18.48 -5.82
CA MET A 171 -0.20 -19.48 -4.85
C MET A 171 -0.81 -20.86 -5.05
N ARG A 172 -2.10 -20.94 -5.40
CA ARG A 172 -2.79 -22.23 -5.61
C ARG A 172 -2.35 -22.93 -6.88
N ARG A 173 -1.70 -22.22 -7.81
CA ARG A 173 -1.23 -22.76 -9.11
C ARG A 173 0.24 -23.15 -9.09
N ALA A 174 0.99 -22.78 -8.05
CA ALA A 174 2.39 -23.09 -7.84
C ALA A 174 2.54 -24.30 -6.92
#